data_AF-A0ABD5LS58-F1
#
_entry.id   AF-A0ABD5LS58-F1
#
_cell.length_a   1.000
_cell.length_b   1.000
_cell.length_c   1.000
_cell.angle_alpha   90.00
_cell.angle_beta   90.00
_cell.angle_gamma   90.00
#
_symmetry.space_group_name_H-M   'P 1'
#
loop_
_entity.id
_entity.type
_entity.pdbx_description
1 polymer ?
#
loop_
_entity_poly.entity_id
_entity_poly.type
_entity_poly.pdbx_seq_one_letter_code
_entity_poly.pdbx_strand_id
1 'polypeptide(L)'
;MGNKHQLLRAFKNKLDNDIVDYDLLKKLFNIKLEINKQSIYFKVPLIAIEKNTSYSKEKLDDGDNAAFIKYNYQGHYYKQNSLNGQHIHNLQLYNGINLFAWRYRQDLNYNNNNNSFSINQQYVYRTLRNINSILTMGDFYAYSPNLNTYKILGVQINSDNAMKDGSLVGCAPIISETAYTYAEVSIEQNGETLYSTSVPPGPFTLNNLPSLGTNGELVLIIKEENGEVRKKKIWNYSSQYLLRKNQWNYYYTMGLVNNPQKNSFLLIRKRTINSIEFKLWSEQLFNDNDRS
;
A
#
# COMPACT_ATOMS: atom_id res chain seq x y z
N MET A 1 33.52 0.56 -11.33
CA MET A 1 32.16 0.14 -10.91
C MET A 1 31.27 -0.39 -12.05
N GLY A 2 31.54 -0.12 -13.34
CA GLY A 2 30.66 -0.54 -14.46
C GLY A 2 30.54 -2.05 -14.75
N ASN A 3 31.56 -2.85 -14.42
CA ASN A 3 31.60 -4.26 -14.84
C ASN A 3 30.74 -5.20 -13.96
N LYS A 4 30.64 -4.92 -12.64
CA LYS A 4 29.83 -5.74 -11.69
C LYS A 4 28.31 -5.59 -11.91
N HIS A 5 27.84 -4.40 -12.27
CA HIS A 5 26.41 -4.18 -12.54
C HIS A 5 25.93 -4.88 -13.82
N GLN A 6 26.76 -4.95 -14.87
CA GLN A 6 26.45 -5.69 -16.08
C GLN A 6 26.40 -7.20 -15.83
N LEU A 7 27.34 -7.72 -15.04
CA LEU A 7 27.37 -9.14 -14.66
C LEU A 7 26.16 -9.54 -13.81
N LEU A 8 25.69 -8.72 -12.88
CA LEU A 8 24.48 -8.99 -12.09
C LEU A 8 23.21 -9.04 -12.96
N ARG A 9 23.12 -8.27 -14.05
CA ARG A 9 22.00 -8.36 -15.01
C ARG A 9 22.00 -9.67 -15.78
N ALA A 10 23.16 -10.25 -16.08
CA ALA A 10 23.27 -11.53 -16.78
C ALA A 10 22.70 -12.71 -15.97
N PHE A 11 22.66 -12.59 -14.64
CA PHE A 11 22.05 -13.58 -13.75
C PHE A 11 20.54 -13.46 -13.64
N LYS A 12 19.97 -12.26 -13.81
CA LYS A 12 18.54 -11.99 -13.61
C LYS A 12 17.63 -12.71 -14.63
N ASN A 13 18.19 -13.13 -15.76
CA ASN A 13 17.45 -13.77 -16.84
C ASN A 13 17.67 -15.30 -16.92
N LYS A 14 18.38 -15.91 -15.96
CA LYS A 14 18.59 -17.36 -15.94
C LYS A 14 17.38 -18.07 -15.31
N LEU A 15 16.98 -19.21 -15.90
CA LEU A 15 15.90 -20.07 -15.42
C LEU A 15 16.38 -20.96 -14.26
N ASP A 16 15.46 -21.50 -13.46
CA ASP A 16 15.76 -22.25 -12.22
C ASP A 16 16.71 -23.46 -12.38
N ASN A 17 16.90 -23.96 -13.62
CA ASN A 17 17.77 -25.09 -13.92
C ASN A 17 19.08 -24.72 -14.64
N ASP A 18 19.36 -23.43 -14.85
CA ASP A 18 20.59 -23.01 -15.53
C ASP A 18 21.80 -23.17 -14.63
N ILE A 19 22.71 -24.08 -15.01
CA ILE A 19 24.01 -24.20 -14.36
C ILE A 19 24.76 -22.88 -14.55
N VAL A 20 25.18 -22.29 -13.44
CA VAL A 20 26.01 -21.09 -13.44
C VAL A 20 27.47 -21.50 -13.37
N ASP A 21 28.26 -21.00 -14.33
CA ASP A 21 29.70 -21.19 -14.36
C ASP A 21 30.35 -20.68 -13.06
N TYR A 22 31.13 -21.56 -12.44
CA TYR A 22 31.86 -21.32 -11.20
C TYR A 22 32.86 -20.16 -11.34
N ASP A 23 33.49 -20.00 -12.50
CA ASP A 23 34.46 -18.92 -12.73
C ASP A 23 33.77 -17.55 -12.83
N LEU A 24 32.52 -17.52 -13.30
CA LEU A 24 31.69 -16.33 -13.30
C LEU A 24 31.23 -15.97 -11.87
N LEU A 25 30.83 -16.97 -11.09
CA LEU A 25 30.44 -16.85 -9.68
C LEU A 25 31.59 -16.33 -8.80
N LYS A 26 32.81 -16.85 -8.97
CA LYS A 26 34.02 -16.40 -8.25
C LYS A 26 34.39 -14.95 -8.54
N LYS A 27 34.10 -14.44 -9.73
CA LYS A 27 34.33 -13.03 -10.09
C LYS A 27 33.33 -12.08 -9.43
N LEU A 28 32.13 -12.57 -9.12
CA LEU A 28 31.04 -11.79 -8.53
C LEU A 28 31.01 -11.86 -7.01
N PHE A 29 31.24 -13.04 -6.44
CA PHE A 29 31.09 -13.33 -5.01
C PHE A 29 32.33 -14.01 -4.46
N ASN A 30 32.62 -13.78 -3.18
CA ASN A 30 33.72 -14.45 -2.51
C ASN A 30 33.20 -15.78 -1.94
N ILE A 31 33.70 -16.91 -2.47
CA ILE A 31 33.25 -18.26 -2.11
C ILE A 31 34.36 -18.96 -1.32
N LYS A 32 34.06 -19.37 -0.09
CA LYS A 32 34.99 -20.14 0.76
C LYS A 32 34.40 -21.51 1.04
N LEU A 33 35.15 -22.55 0.72
CA LEU A 33 34.74 -23.94 0.95
C LEU A 33 35.54 -24.51 2.12
N GLU A 34 34.84 -24.97 3.16
CA GLU A 34 35.46 -25.62 4.33
C GLU A 34 35.07 -27.10 4.33
N ILE A 35 35.87 -27.93 3.67
CA ILE A 35 35.63 -29.38 3.48
C ILE A 35 35.40 -30.08 4.82
N ASN A 36 36.24 -29.76 5.82
CA ASN A 36 36.19 -30.39 7.14
C ASN A 36 34.90 -30.12 7.91
N LYS A 37 34.16 -29.04 7.56
CA LYS A 37 32.87 -28.70 8.15
C LYS A 37 31.69 -28.99 7.22
N GLN A 38 31.96 -29.48 6.00
CA GLN A 38 30.97 -29.66 4.94
C GLN A 38 30.16 -28.38 4.66
N SER A 39 30.82 -27.22 4.80
CA SER A 39 30.18 -25.90 4.68
C SER A 39 30.73 -25.12 3.49
N ILE A 40 29.83 -24.48 2.75
CA ILE A 40 30.17 -23.53 1.68
C ILE A 40 29.67 -22.15 2.11
N TYR A 41 30.59 -21.20 2.21
CA TYR A 41 30.28 -19.81 2.59
C TYR A 41 30.27 -18.93 1.34
N PHE A 42 29.16 -18.23 1.12
CA PHE A 42 29.01 -17.23 0.07
C PHE A 42 28.99 -15.83 0.67
N LYS A 43 29.93 -14.97 0.27
CA LYS A 43 29.91 -13.54 0.62
C LYS A 43 29.27 -12.76 -0.54
N VAL A 44 27.98 -12.52 -0.41
CA VAL A 44 27.14 -11.86 -1.41
C VAL A 44 26.85 -10.43 -0.94
N PRO A 45 27.17 -9.39 -1.72
CA PRO A 45 26.74 -8.02 -1.41
C PRO A 45 25.22 -7.93 -1.32
N LEU A 46 24.68 -7.22 -0.33
CA LEU A 46 23.23 -7.15 -0.10
C LEU A 46 22.46 -6.61 -1.32
N ILE A 47 23.08 -5.77 -2.14
CA ILE A 47 22.47 -5.23 -3.38
C ILE A 47 22.20 -6.30 -4.45
N ALA A 48 22.85 -7.46 -4.37
CA ALA A 48 22.66 -8.59 -5.29
C ALA A 48 21.56 -9.56 -4.83
N ILE A 49 21.09 -9.42 -3.59
CA ILE A 49 20.04 -10.26 -3.02
C ILE A 49 18.71 -9.55 -3.26
N GLU A 50 17.80 -10.20 -3.99
CA GLU A 50 16.42 -9.74 -4.04
C GLU A 50 15.80 -10.02 -2.68
N LYS A 51 15.50 -8.95 -1.92
CA LYS A 51 14.92 -9.07 -0.59
C LYS A 51 13.52 -9.69 -0.74
N ASN A 52 13.36 -10.92 -0.27
CA ASN A 52 12.04 -11.48 -0.01
C ASN A 52 11.39 -10.63 1.09
N THR A 53 10.48 -9.75 0.69
CA THR A 53 9.60 -9.07 1.63
C THR A 53 8.74 -10.13 2.31
N SER A 54 8.50 -10.01 3.62
CA SER A 54 7.61 -10.93 4.37
C SER A 54 6.21 -11.00 3.75
N TYR A 55 5.85 -9.99 2.97
CA TYR A 55 4.68 -9.94 2.11
C TYR A 55 4.90 -10.75 0.82
N SER A 56 4.26 -11.92 0.72
CA SER A 56 4.14 -12.67 -0.54
C SER A 56 2.71 -12.53 -1.09
N LYS A 57 2.59 -11.94 -2.28
CA LYS A 57 1.29 -11.77 -2.96
C LYS A 57 0.59 -13.11 -3.24
N GLU A 58 1.37 -14.17 -3.38
CA GLU A 58 0.89 -15.53 -3.66
C GLU A 58 0.20 -16.16 -2.46
N LYS A 59 0.51 -15.70 -1.24
CA LYS A 59 -0.11 -16.19 0.00
C LYS A 59 -1.42 -15.49 0.35
N LEU A 60 -1.85 -14.50 -0.44
CA LEU A 60 -3.12 -13.82 -0.20
C LEU A 60 -4.28 -14.76 -0.51
N ASP A 61 -5.23 -14.86 0.41
CA ASP A 61 -6.44 -15.65 0.23
C ASP A 61 -7.62 -14.73 -0.13
N ASP A 62 -8.46 -15.17 -1.07
CA ASP A 62 -9.71 -14.46 -1.39
C ASP A 62 -10.81 -14.75 -0.35
N GLY A 63 -10.63 -15.81 0.44
CA GLY A 63 -11.55 -16.26 1.48
C GLY A 63 -12.70 -17.12 0.94
N ASP A 64 -13.51 -17.61 1.86
CA ASP A 64 -14.63 -18.48 1.53
C ASP A 64 -15.85 -17.73 1.00
N ASN A 65 -16.68 -18.47 0.25
CA ASN A 65 -17.98 -18.01 -0.18
C ASN A 65 -18.92 -17.88 1.03
N ALA A 66 -19.45 -16.69 1.24
CA ALA A 66 -20.31 -16.41 2.39
C ALA A 66 -21.31 -15.29 2.09
N ALA A 67 -22.49 -15.37 2.67
CA ALA A 67 -23.47 -14.28 2.71
C ALA A 67 -23.72 -13.89 4.17
N PHE A 68 -23.84 -12.59 4.42
CA PHE A 68 -24.04 -12.06 5.76
C PHE A 68 -24.88 -10.78 5.74
N ILE A 69 -25.57 -10.54 6.85
CA ILE A 69 -26.35 -9.33 7.08
C ILE A 69 -25.96 -8.79 8.45
N LYS A 70 -25.62 -7.51 8.52
CA LYS A 70 -25.44 -6.77 9.78
C LYS A 70 -26.54 -5.73 9.86
N TYR A 71 -27.20 -5.63 11.01
CA TYR A 71 -28.25 -4.63 11.25
C TYR A 71 -27.84 -3.65 12.36
N ASN A 72 -28.31 -2.41 12.27
CA ASN A 72 -28.23 -1.41 13.31
C ASN A 72 -29.61 -0.75 13.45
N TYR A 73 -30.22 -0.87 14.62
CA TYR A 73 -31.54 -0.33 14.91
C TYR A 73 -31.45 0.74 16.00
N GLN A 74 -32.05 1.89 15.74
CA GLN A 74 -32.08 3.03 16.67
C GLN A 74 -33.50 3.53 16.82
N GLY A 75 -33.93 3.74 18.06
CA GLY A 75 -35.24 4.28 18.40
C GLY A 75 -35.09 5.49 19.30
N HIS A 76 -35.77 6.58 18.95
CA HIS A 76 -35.81 7.82 19.73
C HIS A 76 -37.25 8.20 20.03
N TYR A 77 -37.47 8.73 21.22
CA TYR A 77 -38.74 9.32 21.62
C TYR A 77 -38.53 10.80 21.90
N TYR A 78 -39.24 11.64 21.16
CA TYR A 78 -39.22 13.09 21.31
C TYR A 78 -40.54 13.56 21.91
N LYS A 79 -40.47 14.22 23.05
CA LYS A 79 -41.62 14.89 23.68
C LYS A 79 -41.31 16.37 23.78
N GLN A 80 -41.88 17.17 22.90
CA GLN A 80 -41.89 18.63 23.02
C GLN A 80 -43.16 19.05 23.78
N ASN A 81 -43.25 20.28 24.31
CA ASN A 81 -44.37 20.80 25.14
C ASN A 81 -45.80 20.73 24.51
N SER A 82 -45.99 20.06 23.38
CA SER A 82 -47.26 19.65 22.80
C SER A 82 -47.68 18.26 23.32
N LEU A 83 -48.99 18.01 23.39
CA LEU A 83 -49.59 16.84 24.05
C LEU A 83 -49.22 15.47 23.43
N ASN A 84 -48.64 15.43 22.22
CA ASN A 84 -48.27 14.19 21.53
C ASN A 84 -46.74 14.06 21.35
N GLY A 85 -46.16 12.99 21.90
CA GLY A 85 -44.77 12.61 21.64
C GLY A 85 -44.62 11.89 20.29
N GLN A 86 -43.43 11.98 19.70
CA GLN A 86 -43.08 11.35 18.42
C GLN A 86 -42.06 10.22 18.65
N HIS A 87 -42.31 9.06 18.03
CA HIS A 87 -41.36 7.95 17.98
C HIS A 87 -40.67 7.91 16.62
N ILE A 88 -39.34 8.00 16.61
CA ILE A 88 -38.51 7.88 15.42
C ILE A 88 -37.70 6.59 15.51
N HIS A 89 -37.83 5.74 14.51
CA HIS A 89 -37.16 4.45 14.38
C HIS A 89 -36.39 4.43 13.07
N ASN A 90 -35.09 4.13 13.18
CA ASN A 90 -34.20 3.95 12.04
C ASN A 90 -33.63 2.54 12.07
N LEU A 91 -33.68 1.85 10.93
CA LEU A 91 -33.07 0.55 10.72
C LEU A 91 -32.10 0.63 9.55
N GLN A 92 -30.82 0.38 9.83
CA GLN A 92 -29.78 0.24 8.81
C GLN A 92 -29.44 -1.24 8.64
N LEU A 93 -29.38 -1.69 7.39
CA LEU A 93 -29.00 -3.04 7.00
C LEU A 93 -27.78 -2.97 6.08
N TYR A 94 -26.71 -3.63 6.50
CA TYR A 94 -25.49 -3.83 5.75
C TYR A 94 -25.46 -5.27 5.25
N ASN A 95 -25.81 -5.46 3.98
CA ASN A 95 -25.85 -6.77 3.34
C ASN A 95 -24.52 -7.02 2.62
N GLY A 96 -24.02 -8.25 2.70
CA GLY A 96 -22.77 -8.64 2.05
C GLY A 96 -22.84 -10.04 1.48
N ILE A 97 -22.27 -10.21 0.29
CA ILE A 97 -22.03 -11.51 -0.32
C ILE A 97 -20.57 -11.53 -0.79
N ASN A 98 -19.83 -12.58 -0.43
CA ASN A 98 -18.50 -12.89 -0.91
C ASN A 98 -18.60 -14.14 -1.79
N LEU A 99 -18.15 -14.04 -3.04
CA LEU A 99 -18.07 -15.16 -3.98
C LEU A 99 -16.71 -15.09 -4.66
N PHE A 100 -15.81 -16.01 -4.32
CA PHE A 100 -14.40 -15.96 -4.72
C PHE A 100 -13.80 -14.57 -4.40
N ALA A 101 -13.06 -13.98 -5.34
CA ALA A 101 -12.49 -12.64 -5.21
C ALA A 101 -13.52 -11.48 -5.25
N TRP A 102 -14.78 -11.77 -5.59
CA TRP A 102 -15.82 -10.75 -5.75
C TRP A 102 -16.60 -10.54 -4.47
N ARG A 103 -16.80 -9.26 -4.14
CA ARG A 103 -17.45 -8.85 -2.89
C ARG A 103 -18.55 -7.86 -3.21
N TYR A 104 -19.79 -8.28 -3.01
CA TYR A 104 -20.97 -7.43 -3.11
C TYR A 104 -21.29 -6.81 -1.75
N ARG A 105 -21.61 -5.52 -1.73
CA ARG A 105 -21.98 -4.77 -0.52
C ARG A 105 -23.19 -3.89 -0.82
N GLN A 106 -24.10 -3.79 0.15
CA GLN A 106 -25.25 -2.90 0.10
C GLN A 106 -25.51 -2.29 1.47
N ASP A 107 -25.79 -0.99 1.48
CA ASP A 107 -26.22 -0.23 2.65
C ASP A 107 -27.64 0.29 2.40
N LEU A 108 -28.59 -0.26 3.15
CA LEU A 108 -30.00 0.06 3.09
C LEU A 108 -30.41 0.72 4.40
N ASN A 109 -31.08 1.86 4.32
CA ASN A 109 -31.63 2.56 5.46
C ASN A 109 -33.16 2.61 5.36
N TYR A 110 -33.82 2.35 6.48
CA TYR A 110 -35.25 2.51 6.67
C TYR A 110 -35.49 3.52 7.76
N ASN A 111 -36.39 4.47 7.50
CA ASN A 111 -36.82 5.46 8.48
C ASN A 111 -38.36 5.46 8.55
N ASN A 112 -38.89 5.28 9.75
CA ASN A 112 -40.34 5.21 9.98
C ASN A 112 -41.04 6.56 9.77
N ASN A 113 -40.35 7.69 9.96
CA ASN A 113 -40.95 9.02 9.88
C ASN A 113 -41.48 9.32 8.46
N ASN A 114 -40.75 8.86 7.45
CA ASN A 114 -41.14 8.97 6.05
C ASN A 114 -41.64 7.63 5.47
N ASN A 115 -41.71 6.59 6.31
CA ASN A 115 -42.02 5.21 5.94
C ASN A 115 -41.32 4.75 4.65
N SER A 116 -40.02 5.05 4.53
CA SER A 116 -39.28 4.91 3.27
C SER A 116 -37.99 4.14 3.44
N PHE A 117 -37.68 3.29 2.45
CA PHE A 117 -36.37 2.69 2.28
C PHE A 117 -35.52 3.53 1.32
N SER A 118 -34.25 3.72 1.68
CA SER A 118 -33.24 4.37 0.85
C SER A 118 -31.98 3.51 0.75
N ILE A 119 -31.45 3.36 -0.46
CA ILE A 119 -30.16 2.71 -0.69
C ILE A 119 -29.07 3.77 -0.66
N ASN A 120 -28.21 3.70 0.36
CA ASN A 120 -27.09 4.61 0.50
C ASN A 120 -25.97 4.27 -0.50
N GLN A 121 -25.68 3.00 -0.68
CA GLN A 121 -24.72 2.48 -1.64
C GLN A 121 -25.00 1.01 -1.93
N GLN A 122 -24.69 0.57 -3.13
CA GLN A 122 -24.80 -0.81 -3.58
C GLN A 122 -23.77 -1.05 -4.68
N TYR A 123 -22.76 -1.86 -4.40
CA TYR A 123 -21.64 -2.05 -5.30
C TYR A 123 -21.04 -3.43 -5.17
N VAL A 124 -20.28 -3.79 -6.19
CA VAL A 124 -19.43 -4.96 -6.22
C VAL A 124 -17.99 -4.47 -6.34
N TYR A 125 -17.06 -5.10 -5.63
CA TYR A 125 -15.65 -4.83 -5.79
C TYR A 125 -14.80 -6.10 -5.84
N ARG A 126 -13.63 -5.97 -6.43
CA ARG A 126 -12.60 -7.01 -6.50
C ARG A 126 -11.21 -6.41 -6.37
N THR A 127 -10.34 -7.10 -5.66
CA THR A 127 -8.92 -6.78 -5.56
C THR A 127 -8.15 -7.35 -6.77
N LEU A 128 -7.33 -6.51 -7.40
CA LEU A 128 -6.49 -6.82 -8.55
C LEU A 128 -5.01 -6.83 -8.10
N ARG A 129 -4.57 -7.99 -7.59
CA ARG A 129 -3.27 -8.17 -6.91
C ARG A 129 -2.05 -7.89 -7.81
N ASN A 130 -2.16 -8.15 -9.10
CA ASN A 130 -1.06 -7.94 -10.06
C ASN A 130 -0.67 -6.46 -10.19
N ILE A 131 -1.65 -5.57 -10.00
CA ILE A 131 -1.49 -4.11 -10.14
C ILE A 131 -1.79 -3.37 -8.83
N ASN A 132 -1.84 -4.08 -7.70
CA ASN A 132 -2.08 -3.55 -6.36
C ASN A 132 -3.26 -2.56 -6.31
N SER A 133 -4.41 -2.96 -6.86
CA SER A 133 -5.56 -2.05 -7.02
C SER A 133 -6.88 -2.70 -6.65
N ILE A 134 -7.89 -1.88 -6.41
CA ILE A 134 -9.28 -2.29 -6.21
C ILE A 134 -10.09 -1.79 -7.40
N LEU A 135 -10.90 -2.68 -7.96
CA LEU A 135 -11.91 -2.37 -8.96
C LEU A 135 -13.29 -2.39 -8.29
N THR A 136 -14.02 -1.29 -8.38
CA THR A 136 -15.35 -1.10 -7.78
C THR A 136 -16.36 -0.70 -8.85
N MET A 137 -17.55 -1.30 -8.83
CA MET A 137 -18.63 -1.06 -9.79
C MET A 137 -19.98 -0.99 -9.09
N GLY A 138 -20.84 -0.04 -9.48
CA GLY A 138 -22.19 0.12 -8.94
C GLY A 138 -22.48 1.54 -8.47
N ASP A 139 -23.34 1.67 -7.47
CA ASP A 139 -23.65 2.94 -6.79
C ASP A 139 -22.81 3.06 -5.51
N PHE A 140 -21.76 3.87 -5.53
CA PHE A 140 -20.79 3.96 -4.44
C PHE A 140 -20.19 5.35 -4.32
N TYR A 141 -19.55 5.58 -3.18
CA TYR A 141 -18.74 6.77 -2.93
C TYR A 141 -17.36 6.58 -3.56
N ALA A 142 -17.06 7.34 -4.61
CA ALA A 142 -15.80 7.29 -5.32
C ALA A 142 -14.65 7.74 -4.40
N TYR A 143 -13.61 6.91 -4.30
CA TYR A 143 -12.36 7.28 -3.62
C TYR A 143 -11.69 8.44 -4.35
N SER A 144 -11.36 9.49 -3.61
CA SER A 144 -10.58 10.62 -4.11
C SER A 144 -9.76 11.22 -2.94
N PRO A 145 -8.43 11.06 -2.91
CA PRO A 145 -7.62 11.47 -1.77
C PRO A 145 -7.52 12.99 -1.58
N ASN A 146 -7.71 13.77 -2.64
CA ASN A 146 -7.50 15.24 -2.62
C ASN A 146 -8.78 16.05 -2.87
N LEU A 147 -9.94 15.40 -2.97
CA LEU A 147 -11.22 16.07 -3.25
C LEU A 147 -12.29 15.51 -2.32
N ASN A 148 -13.43 16.19 -2.30
CA ASN A 148 -14.61 15.66 -1.61
C ASN A 148 -15.03 14.32 -2.23
N THR A 149 -15.44 13.38 -1.39
CA THR A 149 -15.99 12.10 -1.82
C THR A 149 -17.34 12.34 -2.52
N TYR A 150 -17.50 11.85 -3.75
CA TYR A 150 -18.75 11.98 -4.50
C TYR A 150 -19.43 10.61 -4.65
N LYS A 151 -20.76 10.58 -4.50
CA LYS A 151 -21.56 9.40 -4.82
C LYS A 151 -21.75 9.29 -6.33
N ILE A 152 -21.38 8.16 -6.90
CA ILE A 152 -21.45 7.90 -8.34
C ILE A 152 -22.14 6.56 -8.61
N LEU A 153 -22.83 6.49 -9.74
CA LEU A 153 -23.18 5.24 -10.39
C LEU A 153 -22.19 4.99 -11.52
N GLY A 154 -21.27 4.05 -11.35
CA GLY A 154 -20.21 3.85 -12.34
C GLY A 154 -19.20 2.77 -11.97
N VAL A 155 -17.96 3.00 -12.40
CA VAL A 155 -16.81 2.13 -12.21
C VAL A 155 -15.63 2.98 -11.73
N GLN A 156 -14.88 2.46 -10.76
CA GLN A 156 -13.63 3.05 -10.32
C GLN A 156 -12.57 1.97 -10.19
N ILE A 157 -11.35 2.28 -10.62
CA ILE A 157 -10.16 1.52 -10.27
C ILE A 157 -9.18 2.43 -9.55
N ASN A 158 -8.68 2.02 -8.40
CA ASN A 158 -7.70 2.80 -7.64
C ASN A 158 -6.63 1.91 -7.02
N SER A 159 -5.42 2.43 -6.90
CA SER A 159 -4.32 1.78 -6.18
C SER A 159 -4.66 1.63 -4.70
N ASP A 160 -4.29 0.50 -4.10
CA ASP A 160 -4.44 0.22 -2.68
C ASP A 160 -3.08 0.00 -2.01
N ASN A 161 -2.75 0.88 -1.06
CA ASN A 161 -1.51 0.82 -0.31
C ASN A 161 -1.49 -0.34 0.70
N ALA A 162 -2.65 -0.85 1.12
CA ALA A 162 -2.71 -2.03 1.99
C ALA A 162 -2.25 -3.32 1.27
N MET A 163 -2.16 -3.30 -0.06
CA MET A 163 -1.60 -4.38 -0.87
C MET A 163 -0.09 -4.26 -1.09
N LYS A 164 0.55 -3.20 -0.57
CA LYS A 164 2.01 -3.06 -0.58
C LYS A 164 2.56 -3.69 0.70
N ASP A 165 3.82 -4.12 0.66
CA ASP A 165 4.52 -4.50 1.88
C ASP A 165 4.47 -3.32 2.87
N GLY A 166 4.20 -3.60 4.15
CA GLY A 166 4.12 -2.56 5.19
C GLY A 166 5.41 -1.74 5.31
N SER A 167 6.55 -2.36 4.97
CA SER A 167 7.85 -1.67 4.89
C SER A 167 7.95 -0.66 3.74
N LEU A 168 7.01 -0.66 2.80
CA LEU A 168 6.93 0.17 1.60
C LEU A 168 5.77 1.17 1.64
N VAL A 169 5.00 1.21 2.73
CA VAL A 169 3.94 2.20 2.95
C VAL A 169 4.55 3.51 3.45
N GLY A 170 4.03 4.64 2.97
CA GLY A 170 4.49 5.98 3.34
C GLY A 170 5.85 6.35 2.73
N CYS A 171 6.24 7.61 2.86
CA CYS A 171 7.55 8.09 2.40
C CYS A 171 8.64 7.78 3.44
N ALA A 172 9.74 7.16 2.99
CA ALA A 172 10.97 7.02 3.76
C ALA A 172 12.17 7.27 2.83
N PRO A 173 13.27 7.86 3.34
CA PRO A 173 14.43 8.18 2.53
C PRO A 173 15.14 6.90 2.06
N ILE A 174 15.79 6.98 0.90
CA ILE A 174 16.65 5.91 0.40
C ILE A 174 18.08 6.22 0.78
N ILE A 175 18.66 5.42 1.66
CA ILE A 175 20.02 5.63 2.18
C ILE A 175 20.97 4.71 1.44
N SER A 176 21.98 5.26 0.76
CA SER A 176 23.03 4.47 0.09
C SER A 176 24.39 4.80 0.68
N GLU A 177 25.07 3.78 1.21
CA GLU A 177 26.35 3.92 1.91
C GLU A 177 27.25 2.71 1.64
N THR A 178 28.48 2.73 2.17
CA THR A 178 29.42 1.61 2.06
C THR A 178 29.92 1.21 3.43
N ALA A 179 29.72 -0.05 3.81
CA ALA A 179 30.33 -0.66 4.98
C ALA A 179 31.74 -1.15 4.64
N TYR A 180 32.72 -0.88 5.50
CA TYR A 180 34.10 -1.30 5.27
C TYR A 180 34.35 -2.73 5.74
N THR A 181 33.66 -3.12 6.81
CA THR A 181 33.67 -4.44 7.43
C THR A 181 32.24 -4.95 7.59
N TYR A 182 32.06 -6.04 8.33
CA TYR A 182 30.71 -6.46 8.68
C TYR A 182 30.17 -5.42 9.66
N ALA A 183 29.06 -4.78 9.33
CA ALA A 183 28.61 -3.62 10.09
C ALA A 183 27.18 -3.79 10.59
N GLU A 184 26.92 -3.33 11.80
CA GLU A 184 25.58 -3.04 12.27
C GLU A 184 25.21 -1.61 11.85
N VAL A 185 24.10 -1.47 11.14
CA VAL A 185 23.59 -0.20 10.66
C VAL A 185 22.28 0.09 11.36
N SER A 186 22.24 1.16 12.14
CA SER A 186 21.04 1.61 12.84
C SER A 186 20.64 3.02 12.41
N ILE A 187 19.35 3.30 12.54
CA ILE A 187 18.76 4.62 12.35
C ILE A 187 18.15 5.03 13.67
N GLU A 188 18.61 6.17 14.17
CA GLU A 188 18.11 6.77 15.40
C GLU A 188 17.36 8.07 15.11
N GLN A 189 16.38 8.35 15.95
CA GLN A 189 15.74 9.65 16.03
C GLN A 189 15.48 9.99 17.49
N ASN A 190 15.81 11.22 17.90
CA ASN A 190 15.67 11.67 19.29
C ASN A 190 16.32 10.72 20.32
N GLY A 191 17.37 9.99 19.92
CA GLY A 191 18.08 9.03 20.77
C GLY A 191 17.45 7.63 20.84
N GLU A 192 16.33 7.38 20.16
CA GLU A 192 15.73 6.06 20.06
C GLU A 192 16.08 5.39 18.73
N THR A 193 16.46 4.10 18.77
CA THR A 193 16.71 3.30 17.57
C THR A 193 15.37 2.90 16.93
N LEU A 194 15.10 3.43 15.74
CA LEU A 194 13.89 3.14 14.98
C LEU A 194 14.05 1.91 14.07
N TYR A 195 15.27 1.64 13.62
CA TYR A 195 15.60 0.53 12.72
C TYR A 195 17.04 0.08 12.95
N SER A 196 17.30 -1.22 12.95
CA SER A 196 18.67 -1.78 12.95
C SER A 196 18.74 -3.00 12.04
N THR A 197 19.85 -3.15 11.32
CA THR A 197 20.13 -4.29 10.46
C THR A 197 21.64 -4.50 10.30
N SER A 198 22.08 -5.75 10.10
CA SER A 198 23.47 -6.03 9.76
C SER A 198 23.66 -6.04 8.24
N VAL A 199 24.79 -5.48 7.78
CA VAL A 199 25.15 -5.44 6.37
C VAL A 199 26.55 -6.06 6.15
N PRO A 200 26.76 -6.79 5.05
CA PRO A 200 28.09 -7.29 4.71
C PRO A 200 29.01 -6.15 4.24
N PRO A 201 30.34 -6.37 4.27
CA PRO A 201 31.31 -5.41 3.71
C PRO A 201 31.02 -5.08 2.25
N GLY A 202 31.01 -3.79 1.94
CA GLY A 202 30.73 -3.25 0.61
C GLY A 202 29.56 -2.25 0.59
N PRO A 203 29.19 -1.78 -0.62
CA PRO A 203 28.07 -0.86 -0.79
C PRO A 203 26.74 -1.54 -0.45
N PHE A 204 25.87 -0.79 0.24
CA PHE A 204 24.52 -1.21 0.60
C PHE A 204 23.53 -0.06 0.41
N THR A 205 22.26 -0.41 0.21
CA THR A 205 21.15 0.55 0.13
C THR A 205 20.01 0.11 1.04
N LEU A 206 19.53 1.04 1.87
CA LEU A 206 18.32 0.90 2.68
C LEU A 206 17.18 1.63 1.98
N ASN A 207 16.23 0.88 1.42
CA ASN A 207 15.06 1.40 0.70
C ASN A 207 13.72 0.89 1.27
N ASN A 208 13.79 0.04 2.30
CA ASN A 208 12.68 -0.64 2.95
C ASN A 208 12.55 -0.25 4.43
N LEU A 209 12.93 0.97 4.77
CA LEU A 209 12.70 1.49 6.11
C LEU A 209 11.20 1.50 6.39
N PRO A 210 10.72 1.06 7.56
CA PRO A 210 9.31 1.22 7.90
C PRO A 210 8.93 2.71 7.86
N SER A 211 7.64 3.02 7.67
CA SER A 211 7.18 4.40 7.77
C SER A 211 7.56 4.95 9.15
N LEU A 212 8.56 5.82 9.21
CA LEU A 212 9.09 6.33 10.47
C LEU A 212 8.13 7.34 11.13
N GLY A 213 7.02 7.70 10.46
CA GLY A 213 5.90 8.48 11.03
C GLY A 213 6.24 9.92 11.42
N THR A 214 7.50 10.33 11.28
CA THR A 214 8.04 11.55 11.84
C THR A 214 8.85 12.32 10.82
N ASN A 215 8.61 13.62 10.76
CA ASN A 215 9.47 14.56 10.03
C ASN A 215 10.61 14.98 10.94
N GLY A 216 11.80 15.20 10.38
CA GLY A 216 12.93 15.73 11.12
C GLY A 216 14.24 15.00 10.87
N GLU A 217 15.20 15.24 11.77
CA GLU A 217 16.55 14.67 11.68
C GLU A 217 16.54 13.18 12.07
N LEU A 218 17.09 12.35 11.20
CA LEU A 218 17.48 10.97 11.48
C LEU A 218 19.01 10.92 11.57
N VAL A 219 19.51 10.06 12.44
CA VAL A 219 20.94 9.78 12.57
C VAL A 219 21.20 8.36 12.12
N LEU A 220 21.87 8.20 10.99
CA LEU A 220 22.42 6.92 10.56
C LEU A 220 23.69 6.64 11.36
N ILE A 221 23.76 5.45 11.95
CA ILE A 221 24.94 4.95 12.65
C ILE A 221 25.40 3.67 11.96
N ILE A 222 26.66 3.64 11.56
CA ILE A 222 27.33 2.47 11.00
C ILE A 222 28.41 2.06 12.00
N LYS A 223 28.18 0.96 12.71
CA LYS A 223 29.12 0.37 13.66
C LYS A 223 29.79 -0.82 12.98
N GLU A 224 31.06 -0.63 12.63
CA GLU A 224 31.91 -1.59 11.97
C GLU A 224 32.40 -2.65 12.98
N GLU A 225 32.75 -3.85 12.51
CA GLU A 225 33.24 -4.97 13.33
C GLU A 225 34.55 -4.62 14.06
N ASN A 226 35.36 -3.74 13.46
CA ASN A 226 36.59 -3.23 14.05
C ASN A 226 36.35 -2.23 15.20
N GLY A 227 35.09 -1.92 15.54
CA GLY A 227 34.70 -0.97 16.58
C GLY A 227 34.60 0.49 16.10
N GLU A 228 34.94 0.78 14.85
CA GLU A 228 34.76 2.12 14.27
C GLU A 228 33.26 2.44 14.14
N VAL A 229 32.87 3.63 14.63
CA VAL A 229 31.48 4.09 14.57
C VAL A 229 31.42 5.36 13.74
N ARG A 230 30.63 5.32 12.66
CA ARG A 230 30.36 6.48 11.80
C ARG A 230 28.92 6.93 11.98
N LYS A 231 28.73 8.23 12.18
CA LYS A 231 27.41 8.84 12.30
C LYS A 231 27.18 9.83 11.17
N LYS A 232 26.00 9.77 10.55
CA LYS A 232 25.60 10.69 9.48
C LYS A 232 24.18 11.17 9.71
N LYS A 233 23.98 12.48 9.60
CA LYS A 233 22.65 13.09 9.69
C LYS A 233 21.93 13.00 8.36
N ILE A 234 20.66 12.62 8.40
CA ILE A 234 19.78 12.45 7.25
C ILE A 234 18.48 13.15 7.57
N TRP A 235 17.98 13.97 6.66
CA TRP A 235 16.70 14.64 6.85
C TRP A 235 15.57 13.76 6.32
N ASN A 236 14.57 13.48 7.15
CA ASN A 236 13.34 12.84 6.72
C ASN A 236 12.23 13.87 6.52
N TYR A 237 11.65 13.85 5.33
CA TYR A 237 10.42 14.56 5.01
C TYR A 237 9.38 13.54 4.54
N SER A 238 8.40 13.31 5.42
CA SER A 238 7.24 12.49 5.16
C SER A 238 6.00 13.38 5.09
N SER A 239 5.25 13.21 4.01
CA SER A 239 3.92 13.79 3.84
C SER A 239 3.00 12.66 3.45
N GLN A 240 1.73 12.75 3.81
CA GLN A 240 0.69 11.85 3.32
C GLN A 240 0.55 11.89 1.79
N TYR A 241 1.14 12.90 1.13
CA TYR A 241 1.18 13.10 -0.32
C TYR A 241 2.51 12.72 -0.99
N LEU A 242 3.49 12.20 -0.24
CA LEU A 242 4.78 11.79 -0.80
C LEU A 242 4.80 10.27 -1.00
N LEU A 243 5.10 9.86 -2.22
CA LEU A 243 5.33 8.45 -2.56
C LEU A 243 6.82 8.13 -2.50
N ARG A 244 7.12 6.87 -2.15
CA ARG A 244 8.47 6.36 -2.35
C ARG A 244 8.84 6.35 -3.82
N LYS A 245 10.15 6.46 -4.06
CA LYS A 245 10.72 6.27 -5.39
C LYS A 245 10.23 4.96 -6.01
N ASN A 246 9.84 5.02 -7.29
CA ASN A 246 9.24 3.92 -8.07
C ASN A 246 7.85 3.46 -7.61
N GLN A 247 7.13 4.26 -6.83
CA GLN A 247 5.71 4.02 -6.56
C GLN A 247 4.84 5.07 -7.22
N TRP A 248 3.66 4.61 -7.65
CA TRP A 248 2.62 5.46 -8.23
C TRP A 248 1.30 5.09 -7.58
N ASN A 249 0.61 6.09 -7.05
CA ASN A 249 -0.78 5.96 -6.68
C ASN A 249 -1.62 6.56 -7.81
N TYR A 250 -2.73 5.91 -8.12
CA TYR A 250 -3.62 6.33 -9.19
C TYR A 250 -5.06 5.98 -8.85
N TYR A 251 -6.00 6.71 -9.43
CA TYR A 251 -7.40 6.35 -9.44
C TYR A 251 -8.01 6.83 -10.75
N TYR A 252 -8.86 5.98 -11.34
CA TYR A 252 -9.63 6.29 -12.53
C TYR A 252 -11.09 6.03 -12.22
N THR A 253 -11.93 7.01 -12.49
CA THR A 253 -13.35 6.97 -12.13
C THR A 253 -14.16 7.34 -13.36
N MET A 254 -15.16 6.54 -13.68
CA MET A 254 -16.07 6.80 -14.78
C MET A 254 -17.49 6.47 -14.34
N GLY A 255 -18.38 7.44 -14.38
CA GLY A 255 -19.76 7.23 -13.92
C GLY A 255 -20.60 8.49 -13.93
N LEU A 256 -21.85 8.32 -13.51
CA LEU A 256 -22.80 9.42 -13.34
C LEU A 256 -22.78 9.87 -11.89
N VAL A 257 -22.44 11.14 -11.66
CA VAL A 257 -22.50 11.73 -10.32
C VAL A 257 -23.97 11.85 -9.90
N ASN A 258 -24.30 11.25 -8.76
CA ASN A 258 -25.64 11.32 -8.21
C ASN A 258 -25.68 12.47 -7.20
N ASN A 259 -26.33 13.57 -7.57
CA ASN A 259 -26.48 14.71 -6.68
C ASN A 259 -27.59 14.39 -5.65
N PRO A 260 -27.33 14.44 -4.33
CA PRO A 260 -28.21 13.88 -3.30
C PRO A 260 -29.58 14.58 -3.13
N GLN A 261 -29.92 15.56 -3.96
CA GLN A 261 -31.21 16.25 -3.89
C GLN A 261 -32.36 15.61 -4.70
N LYS A 262 -32.11 14.58 -5.54
CA LYS A 262 -33.18 13.97 -6.35
C LYS A 262 -32.96 12.47 -6.60
N ASN A 263 -33.63 11.63 -5.83
CA ASN A 263 -34.77 10.81 -6.29
C ASN A 263 -34.93 9.48 -5.57
N SER A 264 -36.20 9.19 -5.34
CA SER A 264 -36.86 7.93 -5.06
C SER A 264 -36.67 6.89 -6.18
N PHE A 265 -36.91 5.64 -5.77
CA PHE A 265 -36.96 4.33 -6.44
C PHE A 265 -36.85 4.20 -7.97
N LEU A 266 -36.24 3.06 -8.33
CA LEU A 266 -36.04 2.42 -9.63
C LEU A 266 -37.10 2.70 -10.71
N LEU A 267 -36.67 3.44 -11.73
CA LEU A 267 -37.03 3.23 -13.13
C LEU A 267 -35.81 3.67 -13.94
N ILE A 268 -35.46 2.89 -14.97
CA ILE A 268 -34.44 3.25 -15.96
C ILE A 268 -34.92 4.51 -16.67
N ARG A 269 -34.72 5.67 -16.06
CA ARG A 269 -34.83 6.96 -16.73
C ARG A 269 -33.53 7.14 -17.50
N LYS A 270 -33.65 7.43 -18.81
CA LYS A 270 -32.56 7.97 -19.63
C LYS A 270 -31.92 9.13 -18.85
N ARG A 271 -30.77 8.86 -18.22
CA ARG A 271 -29.92 9.88 -17.62
C ARG A 271 -28.94 10.31 -18.70
N THR A 272 -28.98 11.59 -19.06
CA THR A 272 -28.05 12.18 -20.01
C THR A 272 -26.64 12.19 -19.40
N ILE A 273 -25.66 11.89 -20.24
CA ILE A 273 -24.23 11.95 -19.92
C ILE A 273 -23.89 13.44 -19.77
N ASN A 274 -23.90 13.93 -18.54
CA ASN A 274 -23.61 15.34 -18.27
C ASN A 274 -22.11 15.60 -18.01
N SER A 275 -21.30 14.56 -17.79
CA SER A 275 -19.84 14.68 -17.76
C SER A 275 -19.15 13.33 -17.94
N ILE A 276 -18.12 13.30 -18.78
CA ILE A 276 -17.07 12.27 -18.77
C ILE A 276 -15.84 12.99 -18.22
N GLU A 277 -15.49 12.76 -16.96
CA GLU A 277 -14.31 13.37 -16.36
C GLU A 277 -13.13 12.39 -16.42
N PHE A 278 -12.15 12.70 -17.25
CA PHE A 278 -10.84 12.02 -17.24
C PHE A 278 -9.92 12.83 -16.33
N LYS A 279 -9.52 12.27 -15.20
CA LYS A 279 -8.55 12.93 -14.31
C LYS A 279 -7.41 11.99 -13.98
N LEU A 280 -6.32 12.17 -14.72
CA LEU A 280 -5.03 11.59 -14.39
C LEU A 280 -4.39 12.45 -13.31
N TRP A 281 -4.01 11.83 -12.21
CA TRP A 281 -3.19 12.45 -11.20
C TRP A 281 -2.07 11.49 -10.80
N SER A 282 -0.84 11.99 -10.84
CA SER A 282 0.37 11.28 -10.44
C SER A 282 1.13 12.15 -9.45
N GLU A 283 1.47 11.62 -8.28
CA GLU A 283 2.31 12.33 -7.31
C GLU A 283 3.76 12.32 -7.77
N GLN A 284 4.42 13.48 -7.66
CA GLN A 284 5.82 13.64 -8.04
C GLN A 284 6.75 12.98 -7.00
N LEU A 285 7.81 12.39 -7.53
CA LEU A 285 8.88 11.72 -6.79
C LEU A 285 9.57 12.68 -5.81
N PHE A 286 9.86 12.20 -4.60
CA PHE A 286 10.88 12.83 -3.76
C PHE A 286 12.25 12.61 -4.43
N ASN A 287 12.87 13.69 -4.90
CA ASN A 287 14.20 13.66 -5.51
C ASN A 287 15.20 14.28 -4.52
N ASP A 288 16.06 13.47 -3.92
CA ASP A 288 17.08 13.90 -2.95
C ASP A 288 18.21 14.77 -3.55
N ASN A 289 18.14 15.10 -4.85
CA ASN A 289 19.20 15.82 -5.55
C ASN A 289 19.05 17.35 -5.57
N ASP A 290 17.98 17.92 -5.01
CA ASP A 290 17.70 19.36 -5.13
C ASP A 290 18.12 20.19 -3.90
N ARG A 291 19.27 19.87 -3.27
CA ARG A 291 19.95 20.81 -2.35
C ARG A 291 21.48 20.64 -2.39
N SER A 292 22.10 21.31 -3.37
CA SER A 292 23.48 21.79 -3.27
C SER A 292 23.53 23.10 -2.49
#